data_AF-A0A4Y6KXT9-F1
#
_entry.id   AF-A0A4Y6KXT9-F1
#
_cell.length_a   1.000
_cell.length_b   1.000
_cell.length_c   1.000
_cell.angle_alpha   90.00
_cell.angle_beta   90.00
_cell.angle_gamma   90.00
#
_symmetry.space_group_name_H-M   'P 1'
#
loop_
_entity.id
_entity.type
_entity.pdbx_description
1 polymer ?
#
loop_
_entity_poly.entity_id
_entity_poly.type
_entity_poly.pdbx_seq_one_letter_code
_entity_poly.pdbx_strand_id
1 'polypeptide(L)'
;MAIESWRNWRAVVALASLVLAVSACKSTPTRETTEELALEPAVNVVVDDLLKQAGPSILDRLVARQVALDPFLDGDNGQQTVAAKKAEELLLAQLTARRSHLRVLPFRGNEVSKAEYLITGSIKRSSAHGGYILTSSLTDRRVGLVIAQAAVPVQRASVDETPTRFFAESPSVVKDRVTEGYLKTAETPAGGSADPVYLSSVPTAAVLAEALEAYNAEQWEKALTYYTEASSRPDGAQLRVFNGIYLSNVQLGRHDAAELAFARIVALGLATDNLAVRILFNPGGTEFWRDPRVSGAYPMWIRQIARETQAGGYCLTIVGHTSRTGAEAVNARLSLARARVMREALLREVPALGSALRIDGKGSSENIVGSGTDDVRDSLDRRVEFRAVSCGA
;
A
#
# COMPACT_ATOMS: atom_id res chain seq x y z
N MET A 1 41.36 -70.49 4.11
CA MET A 1 42.53 -69.78 4.65
C MET A 1 42.86 -68.67 3.66
N ALA A 2 42.62 -67.42 4.08
CA ALA A 2 42.94 -66.14 3.42
C ALA A 2 42.40 -65.87 1.99
N ILE A 3 42.11 -64.58 1.76
CA ILE A 3 41.78 -63.91 0.48
C ILE A 3 40.27 -63.86 0.18
N GLU A 4 39.58 -62.84 0.71
CA GLU A 4 38.52 -62.08 0.00
C GLU A 4 37.93 -61.00 0.93
N SER A 5 38.61 -59.87 1.11
CA SER A 5 37.99 -58.70 1.78
C SER A 5 38.38 -57.34 1.21
N TRP A 6 39.03 -57.30 0.04
CA TRP A 6 39.57 -56.06 -0.55
C TRP A 6 38.81 -55.58 -1.80
N ARG A 7 37.52 -55.94 -1.93
CA ARG A 7 36.71 -55.56 -3.10
C ARG A 7 35.39 -54.85 -2.78
N ASN A 8 35.21 -54.33 -1.56
CA ASN A 8 33.97 -53.64 -1.17
C ASN A 8 34.13 -52.18 -0.70
N TRP A 9 35.33 -51.58 -0.79
CA TRP A 9 35.52 -50.15 -0.43
C TRP A 9 35.56 -49.18 -1.61
N ARG A 10 35.74 -49.66 -2.85
CA ARG A 10 35.72 -48.77 -4.03
C ARG A 10 34.31 -48.48 -4.58
N ALA A 11 33.31 -49.30 -4.24
CA ALA A 11 31.93 -49.11 -4.68
C ALA A 11 31.11 -48.18 -3.76
N VAL A 12 31.47 -48.06 -2.47
CA VAL A 12 30.75 -47.18 -1.52
C VAL A 12 31.22 -45.73 -1.63
N VAL A 13 32.49 -45.48 -2.01
CA VAL A 13 33.01 -44.12 -2.19
C VAL A 13 32.54 -43.49 -3.51
N ALA A 14 32.29 -44.30 -4.57
CA ALA A 14 31.84 -43.79 -5.86
C ALA A 14 30.34 -43.44 -5.91
N LEU A 15 29.51 -43.96 -4.99
CA LEU A 15 28.09 -43.59 -4.91
C LEU A 15 27.85 -42.34 -4.03
N ALA A 16 28.80 -41.99 -3.15
CA ALA A 16 28.74 -40.77 -2.34
C ALA A 16 29.20 -39.51 -3.10
N SER A 17 29.86 -39.66 -4.26
CA SER A 17 30.33 -38.53 -5.08
C SER A 17 29.30 -38.03 -6.11
N LEU A 18 28.24 -38.80 -6.37
CA LEU A 18 27.22 -38.45 -7.38
C LEU A 18 25.95 -37.82 -6.80
N VAL A 19 25.80 -37.76 -5.48
CA VAL A 19 24.64 -37.13 -4.80
C VAL A 19 24.93 -35.66 -4.43
N LEU A 20 26.17 -35.20 -4.54
CA LEU A 20 26.56 -33.80 -4.25
C LEU A 20 26.43 -32.84 -5.46
N ALA A 21 25.97 -33.31 -6.61
CA ALA A 21 25.87 -32.50 -7.84
C ALA A 21 24.48 -31.88 -8.10
N VAL A 22 23.51 -32.00 -7.18
CA VAL A 22 22.13 -31.48 -7.38
C VAL A 22 21.73 -30.39 -6.36
N SER A 23 22.65 -29.91 -5.53
CA SER A 23 22.35 -28.84 -4.55
C SER A 23 23.26 -27.63 -4.72
N ALA A 24 23.23 -27.00 -5.89
CA ALA A 24 23.79 -25.66 -6.06
C ALA A 24 23.21 -24.90 -7.27
N CYS A 25 21.89 -24.86 -7.43
CA CYS A 25 21.29 -23.67 -8.04
C CYS A 25 21.27 -22.57 -6.97
N LYS A 26 22.45 -22.06 -6.59
CA LYS A 26 22.52 -20.75 -5.96
C LYS A 26 22.15 -19.75 -7.05
N SER A 27 20.96 -19.17 -6.95
CA SER A 27 20.58 -17.97 -7.68
C SER A 27 21.76 -17.02 -7.67
N THR A 28 22.28 -16.68 -8.84
CA THR A 28 23.38 -15.71 -8.97
C THR A 28 22.93 -14.44 -8.25
N PRO A 29 23.70 -13.90 -7.28
CA PRO A 29 23.30 -12.69 -6.60
C PRO A 29 23.07 -11.60 -7.65
N THR A 30 21.88 -10.99 -7.61
CA THR A 30 21.53 -9.84 -8.43
C THR A 30 22.62 -8.80 -8.26
N ARG A 31 23.21 -8.32 -9.36
CA ARG A 31 24.23 -7.29 -9.32
C ARG A 31 23.57 -6.06 -8.70
N GLU A 32 23.98 -5.67 -7.50
CA GLU A 32 23.54 -4.42 -6.88
C GLU A 32 23.98 -3.30 -7.83
N THR A 33 23.01 -2.78 -8.60
CA THR A 33 23.24 -1.63 -9.46
C THR A 33 23.30 -0.43 -8.53
N THR A 34 24.50 0.01 -8.19
CA THR A 34 24.70 1.16 -7.29
C THR A 34 24.48 2.51 -7.99
N GLU A 35 24.33 2.50 -9.32
CA GLU A 35 24.05 3.70 -10.10
C GLU A 35 22.56 4.05 -10.03
N GLU A 36 22.26 5.29 -9.66
CA GLU A 36 20.89 5.81 -9.70
C GLU A 36 20.49 6.11 -11.14
N LEU A 37 19.46 5.41 -11.62
CA LEU A 37 18.95 5.56 -12.98
C LEU A 37 17.75 6.51 -13.04
N ALA A 38 17.51 7.13 -14.20
CA ALA A 38 16.20 7.73 -14.46
C ALA A 38 15.11 6.63 -14.48
N LEU A 39 13.84 7.00 -14.27
CA LEU A 39 12.76 6.02 -14.06
C LEU A 39 12.61 5.01 -15.21
N GLU A 40 12.63 5.46 -16.46
CA GLU A 40 12.47 4.56 -17.63
C GLU A 40 13.62 3.55 -17.79
N PRO A 41 14.91 3.96 -17.77
CA PRO A 41 16.01 3.00 -17.72
C PRO A 41 15.94 2.03 -16.53
N ALA A 42 15.50 2.50 -15.35
CA ALA A 42 15.31 1.63 -14.19
C ALA A 42 14.24 0.55 -14.43
N VAL A 43 13.11 0.93 -15.04
CA VAL A 43 12.06 -0.02 -15.43
C VAL A 43 12.59 -1.04 -16.44
N ASN A 44 13.43 -0.64 -17.40
CA ASN A 44 14.04 -1.57 -18.35
C ASN A 44 14.87 -2.64 -17.62
N VAL A 45 15.71 -2.22 -16.66
CA VAL A 45 16.53 -3.13 -15.84
C VAL A 45 15.64 -4.07 -15.02
N VAL A 46 14.58 -3.56 -14.39
CA VAL A 46 13.62 -4.39 -13.64
C VAL A 46 13.00 -5.46 -14.54
N VAL A 47 12.54 -5.10 -15.74
CA VAL A 47 11.93 -6.05 -16.67
C VAL A 47 12.95 -7.09 -17.17
N ASP A 48 14.17 -6.67 -17.48
CA ASP A 48 15.27 -7.58 -17.84
C ASP A 48 15.53 -8.62 -16.75
N ASP A 49 15.66 -8.16 -15.50
CA ASP A 49 15.96 -9.03 -14.37
C ASP A 49 14.80 -9.98 -14.04
N LEU A 50 13.55 -9.47 -14.06
CA LEU A 50 12.38 -10.32 -13.87
C LEU A 50 12.30 -11.42 -14.93
N LEU A 51 12.48 -11.10 -16.21
CA LEU A 51 12.43 -12.08 -17.31
C LEU A 51 13.58 -13.09 -17.24
N LYS A 52 14.77 -12.64 -16.84
CA LYS A 52 15.95 -13.50 -16.67
C LYS A 52 15.77 -14.49 -15.53
N GLN A 53 15.26 -14.04 -14.38
CA GLN A 53 14.99 -14.88 -13.21
C GLN A 53 13.81 -15.82 -13.45
N ALA A 54 12.77 -15.33 -14.13
CA ALA A 54 11.60 -16.11 -14.50
C ALA A 54 11.87 -17.17 -15.58
N GLY A 55 13.13 -17.31 -16.05
CA GLY A 55 13.58 -18.08 -17.22
C GLY A 55 12.84 -19.40 -17.46
N PRO A 56 12.71 -19.83 -18.72
CA PRO A 56 11.78 -20.89 -19.08
C PRO A 56 12.16 -22.22 -18.43
N SER A 57 11.25 -22.82 -17.66
CA SER A 57 11.27 -24.28 -17.48
C SER A 57 11.01 -24.95 -18.83
N ILE A 58 11.32 -26.25 -18.95
CA ILE A 58 11.09 -27.02 -20.18
C ILE A 58 9.62 -26.93 -20.66
N LEU A 59 8.67 -26.72 -19.74
CA LEU A 59 7.24 -26.54 -20.03
C LEU A 59 6.88 -25.13 -20.52
N ASP A 60 7.60 -24.09 -20.09
CA ASP A 60 7.33 -22.68 -20.46
C ASP A 60 7.71 -22.35 -21.91
N ARG A 61 8.42 -23.26 -22.58
CA ARG A 61 8.68 -23.15 -24.02
C ARG A 61 7.46 -23.51 -24.87
N LEU A 62 6.42 -24.11 -24.27
CA LEU A 62 5.25 -24.63 -24.96
C LEU A 62 3.97 -23.83 -24.68
N VAL A 63 3.87 -23.10 -23.57
CA VAL A 63 2.68 -22.31 -23.18
C VAL A 63 3.10 -20.96 -22.59
N ALA A 64 2.47 -19.88 -23.06
CA ALA A 64 2.69 -18.55 -22.50
C ALA A 64 2.05 -18.43 -21.11
N ARG A 65 2.83 -17.99 -20.12
CA ARG A 65 2.38 -17.73 -18.75
C ARG A 65 1.44 -16.52 -18.72
N GLN A 66 0.22 -16.71 -18.24
CA GLN A 66 -0.75 -15.62 -18.10
C GLN A 66 -0.40 -14.80 -16.86
N VAL A 67 0.00 -13.55 -17.06
CA VAL A 67 0.44 -12.64 -16.00
C VAL A 67 -0.46 -11.42 -15.95
N ALA A 68 -0.82 -10.95 -14.77
CA ALA A 68 -1.45 -9.64 -14.59
C ALA A 68 -0.50 -8.70 -13.85
N LEU A 69 -0.57 -7.42 -14.19
CA LEU A 69 0.16 -6.34 -13.52
C LEU A 69 -0.81 -5.62 -12.59
N ASP A 70 -0.62 -5.76 -11.28
CA ASP A 70 -1.38 -5.02 -10.27
C ASP A 70 -0.79 -3.61 -10.15
N PRO A 71 -1.60 -2.54 -10.12
CA PRO A 71 -1.12 -1.16 -10.07
C PRO A 71 -0.02 -0.89 -9.06
N PHE A 72 1.00 -0.14 -9.48
CA PHE A 72 2.17 0.13 -8.64
C PHE A 72 1.84 1.16 -7.55
N LEU A 73 2.49 1.02 -6.41
CA LEU A 73 2.25 1.85 -5.22
C LEU A 73 3.50 2.59 -4.75
N ASP A 74 3.30 3.66 -3.99
CA ASP A 74 4.31 4.20 -3.11
C ASP A 74 4.58 3.21 -1.96
N GLY A 75 5.86 2.86 -1.77
CA GLY A 75 6.27 1.83 -0.82
C GLY A 75 6.19 2.25 0.65
N ASP A 76 6.13 3.55 0.94
CA ASP A 76 6.08 4.07 2.30
C ASP A 76 4.63 4.14 2.80
N ASN A 77 3.71 4.62 1.95
CA ASN A 77 2.34 4.94 2.33
C ASN A 77 1.25 4.12 1.61
N GLY A 78 1.59 3.35 0.57
CA GLY A 78 0.64 2.51 -0.17
C GLY A 78 -0.32 3.28 -1.09
N GLN A 79 -0.08 4.56 -1.32
CA GLN A 79 -0.83 5.37 -2.28
C GLN A 79 -0.34 5.15 -3.71
N GLN A 80 -1.20 5.34 -4.70
CA GLN A 80 -0.76 5.48 -6.08
C GLN A 80 -0.35 6.93 -6.33
N THR A 81 0.87 7.14 -6.81
CA THR A 81 1.43 8.45 -7.17
C THR A 81 1.62 8.56 -8.68
N VAL A 82 1.93 9.77 -9.18
CA VAL A 82 2.29 10.01 -10.58
C VAL A 82 3.46 9.11 -11.00
N ALA A 83 4.51 9.01 -10.17
CA ALA A 83 5.66 8.15 -10.46
C ALA A 83 5.28 6.66 -10.49
N ALA A 84 4.47 6.19 -9.54
CA ALA A 84 4.07 4.79 -9.48
C ALA A 84 3.24 4.39 -10.72
N LYS A 85 2.25 5.21 -11.11
CA LYS A 85 1.46 5.01 -12.34
C LYS A 85 2.36 5.05 -13.59
N LYS A 86 3.33 5.96 -13.63
CA LYS A 86 4.26 6.04 -14.76
C LYS A 86 5.15 4.78 -14.87
N ALA A 87 5.63 4.26 -13.75
CA ALA A 87 6.42 3.03 -13.73
C ALA A 87 5.62 1.81 -14.18
N GLU A 88 4.36 1.70 -13.75
CA GLU A 88 3.40 0.68 -14.21
C GLU A 88 3.22 0.72 -15.73
N GLU A 89 2.92 1.90 -16.30
CA GLU A 89 2.74 2.10 -17.74
C GLU A 89 4.00 1.70 -18.54
N LEU A 90 5.17 2.13 -18.08
CA LEU A 90 6.45 1.81 -18.71
C LEU A 90 6.73 0.30 -18.65
N LEU A 91 6.45 -0.34 -17.52
CA LEU A 91 6.68 -1.77 -17.34
C LEU A 91 5.74 -2.58 -18.23
N LEU A 92 4.46 -2.22 -18.30
CA LEU A 92 3.49 -2.84 -19.20
C LEU A 92 3.92 -2.71 -20.67
N ALA A 93 4.37 -1.52 -21.08
CA ALA A 93 4.87 -1.28 -22.42
C ALA A 93 6.09 -2.15 -22.75
N GLN A 94 7.06 -2.24 -21.83
CA GLN A 94 8.26 -3.06 -21.98
C GLN A 94 7.96 -4.56 -22.04
N LEU A 95 7.07 -5.06 -21.17
CA LEU A 95 6.63 -6.46 -21.21
C LEU A 95 5.93 -6.83 -22.51
N THR A 96 5.13 -5.91 -23.06
CA THR A 96 4.38 -6.12 -24.31
C THR A 96 5.28 -6.03 -25.54
N ALA A 97 6.26 -5.12 -25.53
CA ALA A 97 7.22 -4.96 -26.62
C ALA A 97 8.20 -6.13 -26.73
N ARG A 98 8.56 -6.73 -25.59
CA ARG A 98 9.45 -7.89 -25.54
C ARG A 98 8.68 -9.15 -25.94
N ARG A 99 9.17 -9.88 -26.93
CA ARG A 99 8.70 -11.25 -27.22
C ARG A 99 9.15 -12.17 -26.08
N SER A 100 8.38 -12.18 -25.00
CA SER A 100 8.60 -13.03 -23.83
C SER A 100 7.60 -14.20 -23.82
N HIS A 101 7.82 -15.14 -22.92
CA HIS A 101 6.88 -16.22 -22.62
C HIS A 101 5.75 -15.74 -21.67
N LEU A 102 5.69 -14.44 -21.35
CA LEU A 102 4.65 -13.85 -20.52
C LEU A 102 3.57 -13.22 -21.40
N ARG A 103 2.33 -13.65 -21.23
CA ARG A 103 1.15 -13.02 -21.83
C ARG A 103 0.49 -12.14 -20.78
N VAL A 104 0.62 -10.83 -20.94
CA VAL A 104 0.01 -9.86 -20.02
C VAL A 104 -1.50 -9.80 -20.24
N LEU A 105 -2.26 -9.96 -19.16
CA LEU A 105 -3.71 -9.84 -19.10
C LEU A 105 -4.11 -8.55 -18.38
N PRO A 106 -5.28 -7.96 -18.72
CA PRO A 106 -5.82 -6.83 -17.98
C PRO A 106 -6.07 -7.16 -16.50
N PHE A 107 -5.64 -6.29 -15.59
CA PHE A 107 -5.94 -6.38 -14.16
C PHE A 107 -7.29 -5.73 -13.87
N ARG A 108 -8.38 -6.47 -14.13
CA ARG A 108 -9.76 -5.96 -13.98
C ARG A 108 -10.76 -7.08 -13.72
N GLY A 109 -11.82 -6.77 -12.98
CA GLY A 109 -12.93 -7.66 -12.64
C GLY A 109 -12.52 -9.12 -12.42
N ASN A 110 -13.23 -10.05 -13.06
CA ASN A 110 -12.93 -11.49 -13.00
C ASN A 110 -11.85 -11.94 -14.00
N GLU A 111 -11.37 -11.06 -14.89
CA GLU A 111 -10.32 -11.42 -15.86
C GLU A 111 -8.99 -11.71 -15.16
N VAL A 112 -8.72 -11.05 -14.03
CA VAL A 112 -7.54 -11.29 -13.21
C VAL A 112 -7.45 -12.74 -12.69
N SER A 113 -8.57 -13.45 -12.57
CA SER A 113 -8.59 -14.85 -12.13
C SER A 113 -7.96 -15.81 -13.15
N LYS A 114 -7.80 -15.40 -14.41
CA LYS A 114 -7.11 -16.18 -15.44
C LYS A 114 -5.58 -16.05 -15.34
N ALA A 115 -5.09 -14.99 -14.69
CA ALA A 115 -3.66 -14.79 -14.49
C ALA A 115 -3.12 -15.73 -13.40
N GLU A 116 -2.31 -16.70 -13.79
CA GLU A 116 -1.61 -17.59 -12.85
C GLU A 116 -0.44 -16.89 -12.17
N TYR A 117 0.09 -15.85 -12.81
CA TYR A 117 1.19 -15.04 -12.31
C TYR A 117 0.76 -13.60 -12.05
N LEU A 118 1.42 -12.96 -11.09
CA LEU A 118 1.15 -11.58 -10.69
C LEU A 118 2.44 -10.80 -10.63
N ILE A 119 2.43 -9.60 -11.21
CA ILE A 119 3.48 -8.62 -11.02
C ILE A 119 2.97 -7.56 -10.07
N THR A 120 3.75 -7.32 -9.02
CA THR A 120 3.57 -6.20 -8.08
C THR A 120 4.80 -5.33 -8.12
N GLY A 121 4.65 -4.06 -7.72
CA GLY A 121 5.80 -3.18 -7.61
C GLY A 121 5.53 -1.90 -6.85
N SER A 122 6.61 -1.29 -6.40
CA SER A 122 6.56 -0.08 -5.60
C SER A 122 7.76 0.81 -5.83
N ILE A 123 7.58 2.11 -5.60
CA ILE A 123 8.66 3.09 -5.54
C ILE A 123 8.73 3.60 -4.11
N LYS A 124 9.89 3.49 -3.46
CA LYS A 124 10.08 3.84 -2.05
C LYS A 124 11.28 4.73 -1.85
N ARG A 125 11.26 5.65 -0.88
CA ARG A 125 12.41 6.50 -0.59
C ARG A 125 13.59 5.64 -0.09
N SER A 126 14.78 5.86 -0.64
CA SER A 126 16.01 5.19 -0.17
C SER A 126 16.66 6.00 0.94
N SER A 127 16.90 5.37 2.09
CA SER A 127 17.73 5.96 3.16
C SER A 127 19.23 5.92 2.84
N ALA A 128 19.66 5.05 1.91
CA ALA A 128 21.07 4.84 1.59
C ALA A 128 21.58 5.72 0.44
N HIS A 129 20.73 6.06 -0.53
CA HIS A 129 21.17 6.70 -1.78
C HIS A 129 20.67 8.15 -1.95
N GLY A 130 19.75 8.63 -1.12
CA GLY A 130 19.15 9.97 -1.27
C GLY A 130 18.13 10.07 -2.42
N GLY A 131 18.09 9.08 -3.33
CA GLY A 131 17.03 8.82 -4.29
C GLY A 131 15.94 7.85 -3.79
N TYR A 132 15.45 7.02 -4.71
CA TYR A 132 14.38 6.05 -4.51
C TYR A 132 14.83 4.65 -4.91
N ILE A 133 14.05 3.63 -4.56
CA ILE A 133 14.20 2.27 -5.07
C ILE A 133 12.89 1.88 -5.76
N LEU A 134 12.97 1.55 -7.04
CA LEU A 134 11.91 0.86 -7.76
C LEU A 134 12.07 -0.64 -7.52
N THR A 135 11.05 -1.25 -6.93
CA THR A 135 11.02 -2.69 -6.64
C THR A 135 9.88 -3.33 -7.41
N SER A 136 10.11 -4.51 -7.97
CA SER A 136 9.03 -5.32 -8.55
C SER A 136 9.29 -6.81 -8.35
N SER A 137 8.20 -7.56 -8.17
CA SER A 137 8.23 -9.01 -8.01
C SER A 137 7.33 -9.69 -9.04
N LEU A 138 7.64 -10.95 -9.39
CA LEU A 138 6.79 -11.86 -10.13
C LEU A 138 6.42 -13.04 -9.23
N THR A 139 5.13 -13.22 -8.97
CA THR A 139 4.60 -14.25 -8.07
C THR A 139 3.84 -15.31 -8.85
N ASP A 140 4.11 -16.60 -8.59
CA ASP A 140 3.25 -17.71 -9.00
C ASP A 140 2.13 -17.88 -7.96
N ARG A 141 0.90 -17.50 -8.35
CA ARG A 141 -0.24 -17.47 -7.44
C ARG A 141 -0.74 -18.85 -7.05
N ARG A 142 -0.43 -19.88 -7.85
CA ARG A 142 -0.92 -21.25 -7.61
C ARG A 142 -0.25 -21.87 -6.40
N VAL A 143 1.02 -21.52 -6.19
CA VAL A 143 1.84 -22.02 -5.07
C VAL A 143 2.21 -20.93 -4.06
N GLY A 144 1.84 -19.67 -4.33
CA GLY A 144 2.10 -18.53 -3.45
C GLY A 144 3.58 -18.19 -3.31
N LEU A 145 4.36 -18.38 -4.37
CA LEU A 145 5.82 -18.23 -4.36
C LEU A 145 6.25 -17.05 -5.24
N VAL A 146 7.10 -16.17 -4.70
CA VAL A 146 7.79 -15.17 -5.52
C VAL A 146 8.90 -15.87 -6.31
N ILE A 147 8.80 -15.86 -7.63
CA ILE A 147 9.73 -16.57 -8.53
C ILE A 147 10.79 -15.66 -9.13
N ALA A 148 10.58 -14.34 -9.08
CA ALA A 148 11.57 -13.34 -9.46
C ALA A 148 11.33 -12.05 -8.69
N GLN A 149 12.40 -11.32 -8.39
CA GLN A 149 12.32 -9.98 -7.79
C GLN A 149 13.51 -9.13 -8.24
N ALA A 150 13.25 -7.85 -8.51
CA ALA A 150 14.26 -6.87 -8.86
C ALA A 150 14.05 -5.57 -8.07
N ALA A 151 15.16 -4.93 -7.68
CA ALA A 151 15.19 -3.64 -7.02
C ALA A 151 16.29 -2.77 -7.65
N VAL A 152 15.93 -1.57 -8.09
CA VAL A 152 16.82 -0.68 -8.84
C VAL A 152 16.76 0.73 -8.23
N PRO A 153 17.91 1.35 -7.88
CA PRO A 153 17.95 2.74 -7.46
C PRO A 153 17.48 3.70 -8.57
N VAL A 154 16.64 4.66 -8.19
CA VAL A 154 16.07 5.66 -9.10
C VAL A 154 16.41 7.06 -8.60
N GLN A 155 16.81 7.93 -9.52
CA GLN A 155 17.12 9.33 -9.25
C GLN A 155 15.89 10.05 -8.70
N ARG A 156 16.09 10.86 -7.65
CA ARG A 156 15.04 11.71 -7.06
C ARG A 156 14.32 12.57 -8.10
N ALA A 157 15.03 13.11 -9.08
CA ALA A 157 14.48 13.98 -10.12
C ALA A 157 13.46 13.28 -11.04
N SER A 158 13.45 11.95 -11.07
CA SER A 158 12.52 11.15 -11.87
C SER A 158 11.27 10.69 -11.11
N VAL A 159 11.13 11.06 -9.84
CA VAL A 159 10.03 10.60 -8.97
C VAL A 159 9.14 11.76 -8.55
N ASP A 160 7.96 11.82 -9.17
CA ASP A 160 6.86 12.67 -8.74
C ASP A 160 5.95 11.92 -7.76
N GLU A 161 6.08 12.28 -6.48
CA GLU A 161 5.31 11.71 -5.35
C GLU A 161 3.88 12.27 -5.24
N THR A 162 3.44 13.11 -6.18
CA THR A 162 2.08 13.65 -6.15
C THR A 162 1.07 12.50 -6.16
N PRO A 163 0.21 12.36 -5.14
CA PRO A 163 -0.79 11.31 -5.09
C PRO A 163 -1.83 11.50 -6.19
N THR A 164 -2.42 10.41 -6.70
CA THR A 164 -3.58 10.53 -7.59
C THR A 164 -4.76 11.16 -6.85
N ARG A 165 -5.75 11.66 -7.61
CA ARG A 165 -6.88 12.44 -7.07
C ARG A 165 -7.58 11.72 -5.92
N PHE A 166 -7.86 10.43 -6.09
CA PHE A 166 -8.48 9.61 -5.04
C PHE A 166 -7.72 9.71 -3.71
N PHE A 167 -6.40 9.52 -3.73
CA PHE A 167 -5.58 9.55 -2.52
C PHE A 167 -5.41 10.98 -1.98
N ALA A 168 -5.33 11.97 -2.86
CA ALA A 168 -5.25 13.39 -2.50
C ALA A 168 -6.53 13.91 -1.83
N GLU A 169 -7.70 13.36 -2.18
CA GLU A 169 -9.00 13.79 -1.66
C GLU A 169 -9.50 12.91 -0.50
N SER A 170 -8.96 11.71 -0.32
CA SER A 170 -9.37 10.76 0.70
C SER A 170 -9.41 11.35 2.12
N PRO A 171 -10.47 11.06 2.90
CA PRO A 171 -10.62 11.62 4.25
C PRO A 171 -9.73 10.93 5.28
N SER A 172 -9.29 9.70 5.02
CA SER A 172 -8.45 8.90 5.91
C SER A 172 -7.28 8.25 5.19
N VAL A 173 -6.24 7.87 5.95
CA VAL A 173 -5.11 7.09 5.45
C VAL A 173 -5.61 5.70 5.02
N VAL A 174 -5.13 5.21 3.87
CA VAL A 174 -5.61 3.99 3.20
C VAL A 174 -4.55 2.90 3.12
N LYS A 175 -3.80 2.70 4.20
CA LYS A 175 -2.82 1.62 4.35
C LYS A 175 -3.42 0.51 5.21
N ASP A 176 -4.16 -0.38 4.56
CA ASP A 176 -4.77 -1.56 5.20
C ASP A 176 -3.86 -2.79 5.09
N ARG A 177 -4.26 -3.88 5.77
CA ARG A 177 -3.50 -5.15 5.80
C ARG A 177 -3.27 -5.75 4.41
N VAL A 178 -4.19 -5.54 3.46
CA VAL A 178 -4.05 -6.03 2.08
C VAL A 178 -2.96 -5.24 1.36
N THR A 179 -2.96 -3.92 1.51
CA THR A 179 -1.94 -3.01 0.98
C THR A 179 -0.56 -3.33 1.56
N GLU A 180 -0.46 -3.61 2.86
CA GLU A 180 0.79 -4.05 3.49
C GLU A 180 1.27 -5.40 2.93
N GLY A 181 0.34 -6.34 2.71
CA GLY A 181 0.64 -7.62 2.09
C GLY A 181 1.14 -7.49 0.64
N TYR A 182 0.55 -6.58 -0.13
CA TYR A 182 1.03 -6.21 -1.46
C TYR A 182 2.48 -5.73 -1.41
N LEU A 183 2.76 -4.71 -0.58
CA LEU A 183 4.08 -4.08 -0.51
C LEU A 183 5.14 -5.08 -0.04
N LYS A 184 4.82 -5.89 0.97
CA LYS A 184 5.68 -6.98 1.44
C LYS A 184 5.95 -8.00 0.34
N THR A 185 4.94 -8.36 -0.45
CA THR A 185 5.11 -9.29 -1.58
C THR A 185 6.03 -8.70 -2.65
N ALA A 186 5.86 -7.41 -2.99
CA ALA A 186 6.74 -6.72 -3.94
C ALA A 186 8.21 -6.71 -3.51
N GLU A 187 8.47 -6.56 -2.21
CA GLU A 187 9.83 -6.58 -1.62
C GLU A 187 10.38 -7.99 -1.33
N THR A 188 9.57 -9.04 -1.46
CA THR A 188 9.99 -10.40 -1.10
C THR A 188 10.97 -10.98 -2.14
N PRO A 189 12.17 -11.44 -1.74
CA PRO A 189 13.12 -12.04 -2.68
C PRO A 189 12.59 -13.31 -3.36
N ALA A 190 13.14 -13.64 -4.53
CA ALA A 190 12.83 -14.88 -5.22
C ALA A 190 13.08 -16.11 -4.31
N GLY A 191 12.13 -17.05 -4.32
CA GLY A 191 12.07 -18.20 -3.41
C GLY A 191 11.30 -17.94 -2.11
N GLY A 192 10.93 -16.69 -1.82
CA GLY A 192 10.11 -16.34 -0.67
C GLY A 192 8.60 -16.51 -0.92
N SER A 193 7.84 -16.67 0.16
CA SER A 193 6.37 -16.76 0.10
C SER A 193 5.74 -15.37 -0.03
N ALA A 194 4.83 -15.23 -1.00
CA ALA A 194 3.97 -14.06 -1.12
C ALA A 194 2.98 -13.98 0.06
N ASP A 195 2.48 -12.79 0.33
CA ASP A 195 1.55 -12.60 1.43
C ASP A 195 0.18 -13.23 1.11
N PRO A 196 -0.31 -14.18 1.93
CA PRO A 196 -1.51 -14.94 1.60
C PRO A 196 -2.78 -14.10 1.67
N VAL A 197 -2.82 -13.07 2.53
CA VAL A 197 -3.97 -12.15 2.65
C VAL A 197 -4.08 -11.30 1.39
N TYR A 198 -2.96 -10.82 0.88
CA TYR A 198 -2.94 -10.12 -0.40
C TYR A 198 -3.37 -11.03 -1.56
N LEU A 199 -2.78 -12.23 -1.68
CA LEU A 199 -3.09 -13.13 -2.79
C LEU A 199 -4.57 -13.54 -2.86
N SER A 200 -5.20 -13.77 -1.71
CA SER A 200 -6.64 -14.07 -1.66
C SER A 200 -7.51 -12.87 -2.06
N SER A 201 -6.99 -11.65 -1.90
CA SER A 201 -7.71 -10.40 -2.17
C SER A 201 -7.54 -9.88 -3.60
N VAL A 202 -6.74 -10.54 -4.45
CA VAL A 202 -6.46 -10.10 -5.84
C VAL A 202 -7.71 -9.83 -6.68
N PRO A 203 -8.77 -10.67 -6.65
CA PRO A 203 -10.00 -10.36 -7.38
C PRO A 203 -10.68 -9.06 -6.92
N THR A 204 -10.63 -8.75 -5.62
CA THR A 204 -11.15 -7.49 -5.06
C THR A 204 -10.25 -6.32 -5.43
N ALA A 205 -8.93 -6.50 -5.41
CA ALA A 205 -7.96 -5.50 -5.85
C ALA A 205 -8.17 -5.12 -7.33
N ALA A 206 -8.54 -6.06 -8.20
CA ALA A 206 -8.84 -5.77 -9.60
C ALA A 206 -10.09 -4.91 -9.80
N VAL A 207 -11.16 -5.15 -9.03
CA VAL A 207 -12.36 -4.26 -9.04
C VAL A 207 -12.01 -2.88 -8.47
N LEU A 208 -11.19 -2.85 -7.41
CA LEU A 208 -10.72 -1.60 -6.81
C LEU A 208 -9.84 -0.79 -7.77
N ALA A 209 -9.01 -1.43 -8.59
CA ALA A 209 -8.23 -0.75 -9.62
C ALA A 209 -9.15 -0.05 -10.65
N GLU A 210 -10.23 -0.70 -11.07
CA GLU A 210 -11.25 -0.08 -11.94
C GLU A 210 -11.96 1.08 -11.25
N ALA A 211 -12.27 0.96 -9.97
CA ALA A 211 -12.88 2.03 -9.17
C ALA A 211 -11.96 3.25 -9.04
N LEU A 212 -10.66 3.02 -8.80
CA LEU A 212 -9.64 4.06 -8.71
C LEU A 212 -9.46 4.78 -10.04
N GLU A 213 -9.32 4.05 -11.15
CA GLU A 213 -9.22 4.65 -12.47
C GLU A 213 -10.47 5.46 -12.83
N ALA A 214 -11.67 4.94 -12.55
CA ALA A 214 -12.91 5.68 -12.77
C ALA A 214 -12.97 6.96 -11.94
N TYR A 215 -12.58 6.92 -10.66
CA TYR A 215 -12.56 8.11 -9.80
C TYR A 215 -11.54 9.14 -10.29
N ASN A 216 -10.32 8.69 -10.59
CA ASN A 216 -9.26 9.57 -11.08
C ASN A 216 -9.59 10.20 -12.44
N ALA A 217 -10.46 9.55 -13.23
CA ALA A 217 -10.98 10.03 -14.50
C ALA A 217 -12.32 10.81 -14.39
N GLU A 218 -12.74 11.17 -13.18
CA GLU A 218 -13.98 11.94 -12.93
C GLU A 218 -15.29 11.23 -13.30
N GLN A 219 -15.27 9.91 -13.42
CA GLN A 219 -16.44 9.10 -13.73
C GLN A 219 -17.12 8.65 -12.43
N TRP A 220 -17.70 9.60 -11.69
CA TRP A 220 -18.16 9.42 -10.31
C TRP A 220 -19.18 8.30 -10.13
N GLU A 221 -20.19 8.20 -11.00
CA GLU A 221 -21.18 7.11 -10.96
C GLU A 221 -20.55 5.75 -11.22
N LYS A 222 -19.60 5.70 -12.15
CA LYS A 222 -18.88 4.45 -12.49
C LYS A 222 -17.96 4.03 -11.34
N ALA A 223 -17.25 4.99 -10.75
CA ALA A 223 -16.43 4.76 -9.56
C ALA A 223 -17.29 4.24 -8.40
N LEU A 224 -18.42 4.89 -8.12
CA LEU A 224 -19.36 4.44 -7.09
C LEU A 224 -19.87 3.01 -7.35
N THR A 225 -20.13 2.67 -8.61
CA THR A 225 -20.57 1.32 -9.00
C THR A 225 -19.51 0.29 -8.64
N TYR A 226 -18.25 0.49 -9.04
CA TYR A 226 -17.17 -0.45 -8.72
C TYR A 226 -16.83 -0.50 -7.23
N TYR A 227 -16.85 0.64 -6.51
CA TYR A 227 -16.65 0.62 -5.06
C TYR A 227 -17.78 -0.11 -4.33
N THR A 228 -19.02 0.03 -4.80
CA THR A 228 -20.16 -0.69 -4.24
C THR A 228 -20.02 -2.20 -4.51
N GLU A 229 -19.63 -2.58 -5.73
CA GLU A 229 -19.30 -3.96 -6.08
C GLU A 229 -18.20 -4.51 -5.15
N ALA A 230 -17.08 -3.80 -5.00
CA ALA A 230 -16.00 -4.19 -4.12
C ALA A 230 -16.46 -4.38 -2.67
N SER A 231 -17.30 -3.47 -2.14
CA SER A 231 -17.82 -3.58 -0.77
C SER A 231 -18.76 -4.77 -0.54
N SER A 232 -19.36 -5.31 -1.60
CA SER A 232 -20.22 -6.50 -1.53
C SER A 232 -19.43 -7.82 -1.44
N ARG A 233 -18.10 -7.77 -1.65
CA ARG A 233 -17.24 -8.95 -1.64
C ARG A 233 -16.88 -9.35 -0.19
N PRO A 234 -16.62 -10.64 0.09
CA PRO A 234 -16.32 -11.11 1.46
C PRO A 234 -15.11 -10.42 2.11
N ASP A 235 -14.12 -10.07 1.31
CA ASP A 235 -12.88 -9.37 1.66
C ASP A 235 -12.94 -7.86 1.33
N GLY A 236 -14.14 -7.35 1.01
CA GLY A 236 -14.41 -5.97 0.58
C GLY A 236 -14.49 -4.95 1.71
N ALA A 237 -14.42 -5.38 2.96
CA ALA A 237 -14.43 -4.51 4.14
C ALA A 237 -13.05 -3.84 4.33
N GLN A 238 -12.66 -2.97 3.39
CA GLN A 238 -11.38 -2.27 3.36
C GLN A 238 -11.61 -0.75 3.43
N LEU A 239 -10.74 -0.01 4.12
CA LEU A 239 -10.87 1.46 4.27
C LEU A 239 -10.89 2.15 2.91
N ARG A 240 -10.06 1.69 1.96
CA ARG A 240 -10.00 2.21 0.60
C ARG A 240 -11.35 2.13 -0.13
N VAL A 241 -12.08 1.04 0.06
CA VAL A 241 -13.41 0.84 -0.55
C VAL A 241 -14.38 1.91 -0.04
N PHE A 242 -14.50 2.06 1.27
CA PHE A 242 -15.45 3.02 1.85
C PHE A 242 -15.04 4.48 1.65
N ASN A 243 -13.74 4.77 1.59
CA ASN A 243 -13.25 6.08 1.13
C ASN A 243 -13.75 6.37 -0.29
N GLY A 244 -13.71 5.39 -1.20
CA GLY A 244 -14.24 5.51 -2.55
C GLY A 244 -15.74 5.76 -2.61
N ILE A 245 -16.53 5.02 -1.81
CA ILE A 245 -17.98 5.23 -1.71
C ILE A 245 -18.27 6.63 -1.16
N TYR A 246 -17.58 7.04 -0.10
CA TYR A 246 -17.71 8.38 0.49
C TYR A 246 -17.42 9.47 -0.55
N LEU A 247 -16.24 9.42 -1.15
CA LEU A 247 -15.78 10.43 -2.11
C LEU A 247 -16.69 10.50 -3.33
N SER A 248 -17.08 9.35 -3.89
CA SER A 248 -17.97 9.32 -5.05
C SER A 248 -19.33 9.92 -4.71
N ASN A 249 -19.90 9.64 -3.54
CA ASN A 249 -21.16 10.26 -3.11
C ASN A 249 -21.02 11.77 -2.85
N VAL A 250 -19.89 12.23 -2.33
CA VAL A 250 -19.61 13.68 -2.18
C VAL A 250 -19.60 14.37 -3.55
N GLN A 251 -18.88 13.82 -4.54
CA GLN A 251 -18.83 14.40 -5.89
C GLN A 251 -20.20 14.39 -6.58
N LEU A 252 -21.07 13.44 -6.24
CA LEU A 252 -22.44 13.32 -6.73
C LEU A 252 -23.47 14.17 -5.96
N GLY A 253 -23.06 14.90 -4.92
CA GLY A 253 -23.98 15.68 -4.06
C GLY A 253 -24.91 14.82 -3.19
N ARG A 254 -24.60 13.52 -3.01
CA ARG A 254 -25.41 12.56 -2.25
C ARG A 254 -24.99 12.54 -0.78
N HIS A 255 -25.30 13.61 -0.06
CA HIS A 255 -24.78 13.86 1.29
C HIS A 255 -25.14 12.75 2.31
N ASP A 256 -26.38 12.26 2.31
CA ASP A 256 -26.81 11.21 3.25
C ASP A 256 -26.03 9.89 3.02
N ALA A 257 -25.85 9.52 1.75
CA ALA A 257 -25.08 8.34 1.38
C ALA A 257 -23.58 8.50 1.70
N ALA A 258 -23.04 9.71 1.53
CA ALA A 258 -21.68 10.02 1.95
C ALA A 258 -21.52 9.91 3.47
N GLU A 259 -22.45 10.43 4.27
CA GLU A 259 -22.40 10.33 5.74
C GLU A 259 -22.45 8.86 6.20
N LEU A 260 -23.31 8.02 5.60
CA LEU A 260 -23.35 6.58 5.87
C LEU A 260 -22.03 5.87 5.51
N ALA A 261 -21.42 6.22 4.37
CA ALA A 261 -20.14 5.67 3.98
C ALA A 261 -19.02 6.11 4.95
N PHE A 262 -19.06 7.36 5.42
CA PHE A 262 -18.10 7.85 6.40
C PHE A 262 -18.24 7.17 7.75
N ALA A 263 -19.46 6.90 8.21
CA ALA A 263 -19.69 6.09 9.41
C ALA A 263 -19.03 4.70 9.30
N ARG A 264 -19.08 4.07 8.11
CA ARG A 264 -18.38 2.80 7.85
C ARG A 264 -16.86 2.93 7.87
N ILE A 265 -16.29 4.03 7.37
CA ILE A 265 -14.85 4.33 7.47
C ILE A 265 -14.44 4.37 8.95
N VAL A 266 -15.20 5.09 9.78
CA VAL A 266 -14.93 5.23 11.21
C VAL A 266 -15.06 3.88 11.92
N ALA A 267 -16.17 3.17 11.74
CA ALA A 267 -16.40 1.89 12.39
C ALA A 267 -15.31 0.87 12.05
N LEU A 268 -14.93 0.76 10.77
CA LEU A 268 -13.85 -0.13 10.33
C LEU A 268 -12.50 0.32 10.89
N GLY A 269 -12.17 1.61 10.81
CA GLY A 269 -10.91 2.15 11.29
C GLY A 269 -10.72 1.96 12.80
N LEU A 270 -11.79 2.13 13.60
CA LEU A 270 -11.75 1.87 15.04
C LEU A 270 -11.61 0.38 15.35
N ALA A 271 -12.31 -0.48 14.62
CA ALA A 271 -12.23 -1.93 14.81
C ALA A 271 -10.84 -2.51 14.48
N THR A 272 -10.06 -1.85 13.62
CA THR A 272 -8.73 -2.30 13.19
C THR A 272 -7.58 -1.43 13.73
N ASP A 273 -7.83 -0.52 14.68
CA ASP A 273 -6.85 0.44 15.20
C ASP A 273 -6.08 1.21 14.09
N ASN A 274 -6.81 1.63 13.06
CA ASN A 274 -6.25 2.25 11.86
C ASN A 274 -7.07 3.48 11.41
N LEU A 275 -7.73 4.17 12.35
CA LEU A 275 -8.48 5.38 12.02
C LEU A 275 -7.56 6.61 12.08
N ALA A 276 -7.01 6.98 10.93
CA ALA A 276 -6.22 8.19 10.76
C ALA A 276 -6.95 9.14 9.79
N VAL A 277 -7.56 10.21 10.32
CA VAL A 277 -8.37 11.15 9.54
C VAL A 277 -7.59 12.43 9.26
N ARG A 278 -7.69 12.93 8.03
CA ARG A 278 -7.01 14.15 7.59
C ARG A 278 -7.78 15.39 8.06
N ILE A 279 -7.56 15.78 9.31
CA ILE A 279 -8.05 17.04 9.88
C ILE A 279 -6.94 18.08 9.81
N LEU A 280 -7.04 18.98 8.83
CA LEU A 280 -6.09 20.08 8.63
C LEU A 280 -6.43 21.28 9.53
N PHE A 281 -5.38 21.89 10.07
CA PHE A 281 -5.41 23.08 10.91
C PHE A 281 -4.61 24.21 10.26
N ASN A 282 -4.92 25.46 10.61
CA ASN A 282 -4.14 26.62 10.18
C ASN A 282 -2.67 26.49 10.63
N PRO A 283 -1.71 27.02 9.85
CA PRO A 283 -0.30 26.98 10.21
C PRO A 283 -0.06 27.60 11.58
N GLY A 284 0.73 26.93 12.43
CA GLY A 284 1.05 27.40 13.78
C GLY A 284 -0.12 27.47 14.77
N GLY A 285 -1.32 27.03 14.40
CA GLY A 285 -2.53 27.18 15.22
C GLY A 285 -3.36 25.91 15.38
N THR A 286 -4.41 26.04 16.19
CA THR A 286 -5.40 25.00 16.50
C THR A 286 -6.77 25.25 15.89
N GLU A 287 -6.92 26.35 15.15
CA GLU A 287 -8.10 26.59 14.32
C GLU A 287 -8.08 25.64 13.13
N PHE A 288 -9.24 25.08 12.78
CA PHE A 288 -9.37 24.29 11.55
C PHE A 288 -9.04 25.14 10.33
N TRP A 289 -8.62 24.44 9.27
CA TRP A 289 -8.30 25.06 8.00
C TRP A 289 -9.44 25.96 7.51
N ARG A 290 -9.12 27.19 7.10
CA ARG A 290 -10.11 28.23 6.79
C ARG A 290 -10.93 27.95 5.53
N ASP A 291 -10.38 27.20 4.58
CA ASP A 291 -11.07 26.91 3.32
C ASP A 291 -12.23 25.92 3.56
N PRO A 292 -13.50 26.32 3.36
CA PRO A 292 -14.65 25.45 3.57
C PRO A 292 -14.68 24.25 2.62
N ARG A 293 -13.98 24.30 1.48
CA ARG A 293 -13.82 23.15 0.58
C ARG A 293 -13.05 21.99 1.22
N VAL A 294 -12.26 22.30 2.26
CA VAL A 294 -11.51 21.32 3.04
C VAL A 294 -12.24 21.02 4.36
N SER A 295 -12.57 22.07 5.14
CA SER A 295 -13.08 21.91 6.50
C SER A 295 -14.59 21.78 6.61
N GLY A 296 -15.34 22.02 5.53
CA GLY A 296 -16.81 21.96 5.53
C GLY A 296 -17.37 20.58 5.89
N ALA A 297 -16.62 19.50 5.66
CA ALA A 297 -17.02 18.15 6.04
C ALA A 297 -16.75 17.82 7.52
N TYR A 298 -15.89 18.58 8.20
CA TYR A 298 -15.40 18.23 9.54
C TYR A 298 -16.51 18.13 10.59
N PRO A 299 -17.54 19.00 10.64
CA PRO A 299 -18.63 18.82 11.60
C PRO A 299 -19.33 17.47 11.48
N MET A 300 -19.57 16.99 10.25
CA MET A 300 -20.14 15.66 10.01
C MET A 300 -19.15 14.56 10.43
N TRP A 301 -17.87 14.69 10.06
CA TRP A 301 -16.86 13.70 10.44
C TRP A 301 -16.71 13.57 11.95
N ILE A 302 -16.63 14.68 12.68
CA ILE A 302 -16.51 14.73 14.14
C ILE A 302 -17.74 14.07 14.78
N ARG A 303 -18.95 14.38 14.29
CA ARG A 303 -20.19 13.75 14.77
C ARG A 303 -20.17 12.23 14.57
N GLN A 304 -19.78 11.76 13.39
CA GLN A 304 -19.72 10.32 13.10
C GLN A 304 -18.63 9.61 13.92
N ILE A 305 -17.45 10.22 14.08
CA ILE A 305 -16.40 9.70 14.96
C ILE A 305 -16.91 9.54 16.39
N ALA A 306 -17.56 10.57 16.95
CA ALA A 306 -18.08 10.51 18.32
C ALA A 306 -19.17 9.42 18.48
N ARG A 307 -20.12 9.35 17.53
CA ARG A 307 -21.23 8.39 17.59
C ARG A 307 -20.76 6.95 17.45
N GLU A 308 -19.89 6.65 16.49
CA GLU A 308 -19.35 5.29 16.30
C GLU A 308 -18.43 4.88 17.47
N THR A 309 -17.67 5.83 18.04
CA THR A 309 -16.88 5.59 19.26
C THR A 309 -17.79 5.15 20.41
N GLN A 310 -18.90 5.86 20.63
CA GLN A 310 -19.87 5.53 21.67
C GLN A 310 -20.57 4.20 21.40
N ALA A 311 -21.06 4.01 20.17
CA ALA A 311 -21.81 2.82 19.78
C ALA A 311 -20.95 1.54 19.88
N GLY A 312 -19.68 1.62 19.51
CA GLY A 312 -18.73 0.51 19.64
C GLY A 312 -18.12 0.34 21.03
N GLY A 313 -18.38 1.26 21.96
CA GLY A 313 -17.80 1.22 23.31
C GLY A 313 -16.28 1.39 23.34
N TYR A 314 -15.71 2.11 22.37
CA TYR A 314 -14.26 2.29 22.26
C TYR A 314 -13.74 3.35 23.24
N CYS A 315 -12.57 3.09 23.81
CA CYS A 315 -11.74 4.13 24.42
C CYS A 315 -10.66 4.54 23.43
N LEU A 316 -10.41 5.84 23.27
CA LEU A 316 -9.53 6.37 22.24
C LEU A 316 -8.38 7.19 22.83
N THR A 317 -7.21 7.05 22.23
CA THR A 317 -6.17 8.09 22.29
C THR A 317 -6.21 8.89 20.99
N ILE A 318 -6.51 10.18 21.10
CA ILE A 318 -6.51 11.12 19.98
C ILE A 318 -5.10 11.67 19.83
N VAL A 319 -4.44 11.34 18.73
CA VAL A 319 -3.03 11.66 18.50
C VAL A 319 -2.94 12.74 17.42
N GLY A 320 -2.35 13.88 17.77
CA GLY A 320 -2.02 14.91 16.82
C GLY A 320 -0.67 14.66 16.15
N HIS A 321 -0.57 14.99 14.86
CA HIS A 321 0.67 14.92 14.08
C HIS A 321 0.97 16.25 13.37
N THR A 322 2.23 16.50 13.07
CA THR A 322 2.69 17.64 12.26
C THR A 322 3.68 17.18 11.18
N SER A 323 3.91 18.02 10.18
CA SER A 323 5.07 17.86 9.30
C SER A 323 6.37 18.06 10.08
N ARG A 324 7.50 17.70 9.45
CA ARG A 324 8.85 17.88 10.00
C ARG A 324 9.35 19.33 9.95
N THR A 325 8.55 20.25 9.42
CA THR A 325 8.91 21.67 9.37
C THR A 325 8.89 22.29 10.77
N GLY A 326 9.94 23.03 11.12
CA GLY A 326 10.06 23.70 12.41
C GLY A 326 10.75 22.88 13.50
N ALA A 327 10.82 23.44 14.71
CA ALA A 327 11.49 22.79 15.85
C ALA A 327 10.61 21.69 16.45
N GLU A 328 11.22 20.54 16.77
CA GLU A 328 10.52 19.36 17.29
C GLU A 328 9.70 19.65 18.57
N ALA A 329 10.25 20.43 19.51
CA ALA A 329 9.54 20.83 20.72
C ALA A 329 8.28 21.68 20.43
N VAL A 330 8.32 22.50 19.39
CA VAL A 330 7.16 23.29 18.93
C VAL A 330 6.12 22.37 18.31
N ASN A 331 6.55 21.43 17.47
CA ASN A 331 5.71 20.44 16.82
C ASN A 331 5.00 19.52 17.81
N ALA A 332 5.70 19.04 18.85
CA ALA A 332 5.13 18.24 19.93
C ALA A 332 4.05 19.01 20.71
N ARG A 333 4.31 20.28 21.06
CA ARG A 333 3.32 21.12 21.75
C ARG A 333 2.10 21.42 20.86
N LEU A 334 2.31 21.72 19.59
CA LEU A 334 1.26 22.07 18.64
C LEU A 334 0.34 20.88 18.34
N SER A 335 0.92 19.70 18.08
CA SER A 335 0.17 18.47 17.87
C SER A 335 -0.71 18.11 19.07
N LEU A 336 -0.17 18.17 20.30
CA LEU A 336 -0.95 17.92 21.52
C LEU A 336 -2.11 18.92 21.68
N ALA A 337 -1.88 20.20 21.36
CA ALA A 337 -2.93 21.21 21.42
C ALA A 337 -4.06 20.95 20.40
N ARG A 338 -3.71 20.49 19.19
CA ARG A 338 -4.69 20.09 18.16
C ARG A 338 -5.48 18.85 18.58
N ALA A 339 -4.84 17.85 19.19
CA ALA A 339 -5.51 16.70 19.76
C ALA A 339 -6.52 17.09 20.84
N ARG A 340 -6.19 18.09 21.69
CA ARG A 340 -7.12 18.65 22.68
C ARG A 340 -8.36 19.27 22.04
N VAL A 341 -8.19 20.08 20.99
CA VAL A 341 -9.32 20.67 20.25
C VAL A 341 -10.24 19.58 19.68
N MET A 342 -9.66 18.51 19.13
CA MET A 342 -10.44 17.38 18.63
C MET A 342 -11.18 16.64 19.74
N ARG A 343 -10.55 16.41 20.90
CA ARG A 343 -11.23 15.83 22.07
C ARG A 343 -12.44 16.66 22.48
N GLU A 344 -12.27 17.98 22.60
CA GLU A 344 -13.36 18.89 22.96
C GLU A 344 -14.48 18.89 21.91
N ALA A 345 -14.14 18.77 20.63
CA ALA A 345 -15.14 18.65 19.57
C ALA A 345 -15.96 17.36 19.68
N LEU A 346 -15.30 16.21 19.92
CA LEU A 346 -16.01 14.94 20.14
C LEU A 346 -16.91 14.99 21.39
N LEU A 347 -16.47 15.65 22.47
CA LEU A 347 -17.25 15.77 23.70
C LEU A 347 -18.47 16.69 23.57
N ARG A 348 -18.46 17.64 22.62
CA ARG A 348 -19.65 18.42 22.29
C ARG A 348 -20.72 17.58 21.59
N GLU A 349 -20.31 16.62 20.78
CA GLU A 349 -21.22 15.70 20.08
C GLU A 349 -21.73 14.61 21.04
N VAL A 350 -20.84 14.03 21.85
CA VAL A 350 -21.17 12.96 22.80
C VAL A 350 -20.46 13.19 24.15
N PRO A 351 -21.09 13.89 25.11
CA PRO A 351 -20.48 14.19 26.41
C PRO A 351 -20.10 12.95 27.23
N ALA A 352 -20.82 11.83 27.03
CA ALA A 352 -20.59 10.57 27.74
C ALA A 352 -19.20 9.95 27.46
N LEU A 353 -18.49 10.39 26.42
CA LEU A 353 -17.14 9.93 26.09
C LEU A 353 -16.05 10.51 27.02
N GLY A 354 -16.40 11.34 28.00
CA GLY A 354 -15.44 12.09 28.85
C GLY A 354 -14.26 11.27 29.37
N SER A 355 -14.53 10.10 29.95
CA SER A 355 -13.54 9.17 30.50
C SER A 355 -12.91 8.23 29.47
N ALA A 356 -13.52 8.12 28.28
CA ALA A 356 -13.08 7.24 27.20
C ALA A 356 -12.03 7.91 26.30
N LEU A 357 -11.88 9.23 26.32
CA LEU A 357 -11.00 9.98 25.42
C LEU A 357 -9.74 10.51 26.11
N ARG A 358 -8.59 10.15 25.56
CA ARG A 358 -7.25 10.67 25.90
C ARG A 358 -6.67 11.44 24.73
N ILE A 359 -5.60 12.18 24.99
CA ILE A 359 -4.88 12.93 23.97
C ILE A 359 -3.39 12.65 24.03
N ASP A 360 -2.73 12.66 22.88
CA ASP A 360 -1.27 12.64 22.74
C ASP A 360 -0.84 13.54 21.58
N GLY A 361 0.42 13.97 21.58
CA GLY A 361 1.02 14.78 20.52
C GLY A 361 2.36 14.21 20.11
N LYS A 362 2.44 13.69 18.88
CA LYS A 362 3.67 13.07 18.35
C LYS A 362 4.56 14.05 17.59
N GLY A 363 4.10 15.27 17.34
CA GLY A 363 4.78 16.23 16.49
C GLY A 363 5.14 15.58 15.15
N SER A 364 6.42 15.59 14.82
CA SER A 364 6.98 15.00 13.60
C SER A 364 7.75 13.69 13.81
N SER A 365 7.52 13.00 14.93
CA SER A 365 8.23 11.74 15.23
C SER A 365 7.68 10.54 14.45
N GLU A 366 6.44 10.63 13.97
CA GLU A 366 5.71 9.57 13.26
C GLU A 366 5.20 10.06 11.88
N ASN A 367 6.04 10.85 11.17
CA ASN A 367 5.78 11.23 9.79
C ASN A 367 5.71 9.99 8.88
N ILE A 368 4.72 9.99 7.99
CA ILE A 368 4.52 8.97 6.95
C ILE A 368 5.32 9.34 5.69
N VAL A 369 5.27 10.61 5.27
CA VAL A 369 5.96 11.08 4.05
C VAL A 369 7.30 11.73 4.38
N GLY A 370 7.31 12.62 5.39
CA GLY A 370 8.52 13.17 5.98
C GLY A 370 9.30 14.15 5.10
N SER A 371 8.69 14.66 4.01
CA SER A 371 9.39 15.53 3.06
C SER A 371 9.63 16.94 3.60
N GLY A 372 8.73 17.47 4.44
CA GLY A 372 8.82 18.81 5.03
C GLY A 372 8.57 19.93 4.02
N THR A 373 7.87 19.63 2.93
CA THR A 373 7.48 20.57 1.87
C THR A 373 6.18 21.30 2.19
N ASP A 374 5.41 20.77 3.14
CA ASP A 374 4.14 21.33 3.61
C ASP A 374 3.03 21.47 2.56
N ASP A 375 3.17 20.79 1.41
CA ASP A 375 2.14 20.75 0.37
C ASP A 375 1.20 19.52 0.51
N VAL A 376 0.49 19.17 -0.56
CA VAL A 376 -0.46 18.05 -0.60
C VAL A 376 0.21 16.70 -0.32
N ARG A 377 1.49 16.53 -0.68
CA ARG A 377 2.27 15.31 -0.44
C ARG A 377 2.40 15.04 1.05
N ASP A 378 2.70 16.08 1.83
CA ASP A 378 2.81 16.01 3.30
C ASP A 378 1.46 16.07 4.03
N SER A 379 0.33 16.02 3.31
CA SER A 379 -0.97 16.12 3.96
C SER A 379 -1.29 14.93 4.89
N LEU A 380 -0.65 13.78 4.67
CA LEU A 380 -0.71 12.62 5.57
C LEU A 380 0.04 12.83 6.89
N ASP A 381 1.03 13.71 6.90
CA ASP A 381 1.80 14.04 8.10
C ASP A 381 1.07 15.04 8.99
N ARG A 382 0.13 15.79 8.42
CA ARG A 382 -0.71 16.78 9.11
C ARG A 382 -2.09 16.18 9.39
N ARG A 383 -2.13 15.07 10.14
CA ARG A 383 -3.34 14.30 10.43
C ARG A 383 -3.70 14.28 11.91
N VAL A 384 -4.89 13.78 12.21
CA VAL A 384 -5.30 13.35 13.55
C VAL A 384 -5.63 11.87 13.49
N GLU A 385 -5.02 11.11 14.39
CA GLU A 385 -5.20 9.68 14.49
C GLU A 385 -6.02 9.34 15.75
N PHE A 386 -6.89 8.35 15.63
CA PHE A 386 -7.80 7.90 16.68
C PHE A 386 -7.46 6.44 16.97
N ARG A 387 -6.59 6.23 17.96
CA ARG A 387 -6.12 4.89 18.35
C ARG A 387 -7.09 4.27 19.33
N ALA A 388 -7.60 3.09 19.01
CA ALA A 388 -8.44 2.32 19.92
C ALA A 388 -7.54 1.70 21.01
N VAL A 389 -7.88 1.96 22.27
CA VAL A 389 -7.13 1.49 23.43
C VAL A 389 -8.05 0.79 24.42
N SER A 390 -7.46 0.01 25.33
CA SER A 390 -8.22 -0.62 26.42
C SER A 390 -8.83 0.44 27.35
N CYS A 391 -10.12 0.29 27.65
CA CYS A 391 -10.80 1.15 28.61
C CYS A 391 -10.27 0.91 30.04
N GLY A 392 -9.71 1.96 30.65
CA GLY A 392 -9.17 1.90 32.02
C GLY A 392 -7.64 1.77 32.12
N ALA A 393 -6.91 1.83 31.00
CA ALA A 393 -5.44 1.78 30.97
C ALA A 393 -4.75 2.98 31.64
#